data_AF-A0A2M7CWN6-F1
#
_entry.id   AF-A0A2M7CWN6-F1
#
_cell.length_a   1.000
_cell.length_b   1.000
_cell.length_c   1.000
_cell.angle_alpha   90.00
_cell.angle_beta   90.00
_cell.angle_gamma   90.00
#
_symmetry.space_group_name_H-M   'P 1'
#
loop_
_entity.id
_entity.type
_entity.pdbx_description
1 polymer ?
#
loop_
_entity_poly.entity_id
_entity_poly.type
_entity_poly.pdbx_seq_one_letter_code
_entity_poly.pdbx_strand_id
1 'polypeptide(L)' 'MITINWNEFKEFKKHRHGDGDNFDALLEFLKSYYNMTSPIDIFETLHNDDLSLMMLEKRSIAEAEDLESYLFKIVR' A
#
# COMPACT_ATOMS: atom_id res chain seq x y z
N MET A 1 -6.18 -7.85 12.95
CA MET A 1 -5.16 -7.05 12.25
C MET A 1 -4.61 -7.91 11.12
N ILE A 2 -4.65 -7.40 9.88
CA ILE A 2 -4.26 -8.18 8.70
C ILE A 2 -2.74 -8.06 8.55
N THR A 3 -2.05 -9.18 8.37
CA THR A 3 -0.61 -9.21 8.08
C THR A 3 -0.42 -9.26 6.57
N ILE A 4 0.50 -8.45 6.02
CA ILE A 4 0.79 -8.43 4.59
C ILE A 4 1.47 -9.74 4.18
N ASN A 5 0.84 -10.52 3.30
CA ASN A 5 1.49 -11.69 2.72
C ASN A 5 2.41 -11.27 1.57
N TRP A 6 3.69 -11.06 1.89
CA TRP A 6 4.70 -10.64 0.91
C TRP A 6 4.92 -11.64 -0.24
N ASN A 7 4.56 -12.92 -0.07
CA ASN A 7 4.63 -13.89 -1.17
C ASN A 7 3.46 -13.69 -2.16
N GLU A 8 2.24 -13.49 -1.65
CA GLU A 8 1.09 -13.11 -2.50
C GLU A 8 1.35 -11.79 -3.22
N PHE A 9 1.93 -10.81 -2.53
CA PHE A 9 2.29 -9.54 -3.16
C PHE A 9 3.32 -9.72 -4.28
N LYS A 10 4.34 -10.58 -4.11
CA LYS A 10 5.30 -10.89 -5.17
C LYS A 10 4.63 -11.56 -6.37
N GLU A 11 3.70 -12.49 -6.13
CA GLU A 11 2.94 -13.12 -7.20
C GLU A 11 2.04 -12.09 -7.91
N PHE A 12 1.31 -11.26 -7.16
CA PHE A 12 0.52 -10.15 -7.71
C PHE A 12 1.36 -9.28 -8.64
N LYS A 13 2.55 -8.87 -8.19
CA LYS A 13 3.46 -8.04 -8.99
C LYS A 13 3.91 -8.68 -10.30
N LYS A 14 4.08 -10.02 -10.36
CA LYS A 14 4.46 -10.70 -11.61
C LYS A 14 3.37 -10.60 -12.68
N HIS A 15 2.11 -10.53 -12.25
CA HIS A 15 0.94 -10.47 -13.13
C HIS A 15 0.46 -9.04 -13.37
N ARG A 16 0.96 -8.07 -12.59
CA ARG A 16 0.73 -6.65 -12.81
C ARG A 16 1.48 -6.19 -14.05
N HIS A 17 0.74 -5.83 -15.10
CA HIS A 17 1.31 -5.23 -16.29
C HIS A 17 1.54 -3.73 -16.07
N GLY A 18 2.80 -3.30 -15.96
CA GLY A 18 3.17 -1.88 -15.93
C GLY A 18 4.44 -1.58 -15.12
N ASP A 19 5.20 -0.58 -15.58
CA ASP A 19 6.31 0.01 -14.83
C ASP A 19 5.74 1.00 -13.81
N GLY A 20 5.43 0.50 -12.62
CA GLY A 20 4.90 1.30 -11.52
C GLY A 20 5.75 1.14 -10.25
N ASP A 21 5.73 2.16 -9.40
CA ASP A 21 6.40 2.12 -8.11
C ASP A 21 5.88 0.95 -7.25
N ASN A 22 6.77 0.36 -6.44
CA ASN A 22 6.46 -0.80 -5.61
C ASN A 22 5.40 -0.49 -4.55
N PHE A 23 5.37 0.74 -4.06
CA PHE A 23 4.38 1.15 -3.07
C PHE A 23 3.00 1.31 -3.69
N ASP A 24 2.90 1.85 -4.90
CA ASP A 24 1.63 1.93 -5.62
C ASP A 24 1.09 0.53 -5.93
N ALA A 25 1.98 -0.40 -6.30
CA ALA A 25 1.62 -1.81 -6.45
C ALA A 25 1.07 -2.40 -5.14
N LEU A 26 1.68 -2.06 -4.01
CA LEU A 26 1.25 -2.55 -2.70
C LEU A 26 -0.13 -1.98 -2.32
N LEU A 27 -0.37 -0.70 -2.57
CA LEU A 27 -1.67 -0.08 -2.34
C LEU A 27 -2.76 -0.71 -3.21
N GLU A 28 -2.45 -0.99 -4.48
CA GLU A 28 -3.36 -1.70 -5.39
C GLU A 28 -3.65 -3.12 -4.91
N PHE A 29 -2.61 -3.83 -4.44
CA PHE A 29 -2.75 -5.16 -3.86
C PHE A 29 -3.65 -5.16 -2.62
N LEU A 30 -3.42 -4.27 -1.66
CA LEU A 30 -4.25 -4.17 -0.44
C LEU A 30 -5.72 -3.85 -0.77
N LYS A 31 -5.95 -2.98 -1.75
CA LYS A 31 -7.29 -2.63 -2.23
C LYS A 31 -8.00 -3.81 -2.92
N SER A 32 -7.30 -4.57 -3.75
CA SER A 32 -7.90 -5.59 -4.60
C SER A 32 -7.94 -7.00 -3.99
N TYR A 33 -6.92 -7.39 -3.24
CA TYR A 33 -6.83 -8.73 -2.62
C TYR A 33 -7.41 -8.76 -1.22
N TYR A 34 -7.28 -7.67 -0.46
CA TYR A 34 -7.80 -7.57 0.91
C TYR A 34 -9.03 -6.68 1.04
N ASN A 35 -9.55 -6.14 -0.07
CA ASN A 35 -10.71 -5.24 -0.09
C ASN A 35 -10.59 -4.05 0.87
N MET A 36 -9.36 -3.58 1.13
CA MET A 36 -9.14 -2.42 2.00
C MET A 36 -9.50 -1.14 1.25
N THR A 37 -10.57 -0.48 1.69
CA THR A 37 -11.06 0.76 1.07
C THR A 37 -10.84 2.00 1.94
N SER A 38 -10.67 1.82 3.24
CA SER A 38 -10.40 2.88 4.22
C SER A 38 -8.91 3.25 4.21
N PRO A 39 -8.54 4.53 3.97
CA PRO A 39 -7.16 4.98 4.12
C PRO A 39 -6.59 4.73 5.51
N ILE A 40 -7.42 4.79 6.56
CA ILE A 40 -7.02 4.52 7.94
C ILE A 40 -6.60 3.05 8.07
N ASP A 41 -7.43 2.12 7.62
CA ASP A 41 -7.16 0.68 7.73
C ASP A 41 -5.91 0.29 6.92
N ILE A 42 -5.74 0.90 5.74
CA ILE A 42 -4.54 0.70 4.91
C ILE A 42 -3.31 1.25 5.63
N PHE A 43 -3.38 2.46 6.18
CA PHE A 43 -2.28 3.07 6.91
C PHE A 43 -1.87 2.23 8.12
N GLU A 44 -2.82 1.82 8.94
CA GLU A 44 -2.53 0.96 10.09
C GLU A 44 -1.91 -0.37 9.64
N THR A 45 -2.41 -1.00 8.59
CA THR A 45 -1.83 -2.24 8.06
C THR A 45 -0.37 -2.03 7.62
N LEU A 46 -0.09 -0.95 6.89
CA LEU A 46 1.25 -0.63 6.39
C LEU A 46 2.20 -0.21 7.52
N HIS A 47 1.73 0.53 8.51
CA HIS A 47 2.52 1.02 9.64
C HIS A 47 2.95 -0.12 10.57
N ASN A 48 2.17 -1.20 10.65
CA ASN A 48 2.44 -2.33 11.53
C ASN A 48 3.26 -3.46 10.87
N ASP A 49 3.76 -3.25 9.64
CA ASP A 49 4.72 -4.13 8.98
C ASP A 49 5.99 -3.35 8.65
N ASP A 50 7.15 -3.90 9.04
CA ASP A 50 8.45 -3.23 8.96
C ASP A 50 8.79 -2.78 7.53
N LEU A 51 8.49 -3.61 6.52
CA LEU A 51 8.86 -3.32 5.15
C LEU A 51 7.95 -2.23 4.57
N SER A 52 6.64 -2.29 4.83
CA SER A 52 5.73 -1.24 4.38
C SER A 52 5.89 0.07 5.16
N LEU A 53 6.28 0.02 6.44
CA LEU A 53 6.60 1.21 7.22
C LEU A 53 7.74 1.99 6.58
N MET A 54 8.83 1.31 6.20
CA MET A 54 9.92 1.94 5.45
C MET A 54 9.46 2.55 4.12
N MET A 55 8.43 1.99 3.48
CA MET A 55 7.84 2.57 2.26
C MET A 55 7.03 3.83 2.56
N LEU A 56 6.27 3.87 3.67
CA LEU A 56 5.57 5.06 4.13
C LEU A 56 6.56 6.20 4.42
N GLU A 57 7.60 5.90 5.20
CA GLU A 57 8.63 6.87 5.60
C GLU A 57 9.36 7.46 4.40
N LYS A 58 9.71 6.64 3.39
CA LYS A 58 10.37 7.11 2.16
C LYS A 58 9.52 8.12 1.37
N ARG A 59 8.21 8.16 1.60
CA ARG A 59 7.25 9.08 0.96
C ARG A 59 6.79 10.18 1.90
N SER A 60 7.36 10.27 3.09
CA SER A 60 6.96 11.21 4.15
C SER A 60 5.47 11.08 4.52
N ILE A 61 4.95 9.85 4.52
CA ILE A 61 3.58 9.55 4.96
C ILE A 61 3.67 9.16 6.43
N ALA A 62 3.28 10.05 7.33
CA ALA A 62 3.39 9.86 8.77
C ALA A 62 2.04 9.48 9.42
N GLU A 63 0.92 9.82 8.77
CA GLU A 63 -0.42 9.53 9.26
C GLU A 63 -1.40 9.14 8.14
N ALA A 64 -2.61 8.71 8.54
CA ALA A 64 -3.64 8.27 7.60
C ALA A 64 -4.08 9.39 6.63
N GLU A 65 -4.08 10.66 7.08
CA GLU A 65 -4.42 11.83 6.25
C GLU A 65 -3.39 12.07 5.13
N ASP A 66 -2.10 11.84 5.42
CA ASP A 66 -1.05 11.87 4.39
C ASP A 66 -1.27 10.79 3.34
N LEU A 67 -1.64 9.58 3.78
CA LEU A 67 -1.91 8.46 2.88
C LEU A 67 -3.14 8.73 2.02
N GLU A 68 -4.21 9.27 2.61
CA GLU A 68 -5.40 9.69 1.87
C GLU A 68 -5.04 10.73 0.80
N SER A 69 -4.28 11.76 1.18
CA SER A 69 -3.78 12.78 0.26
C SER A 69 -2.91 12.21 -0.87
N TYR A 70 -2.09 11.20 -0.57
CA TYR A 70 -1.29 10.47 -1.55
C TYR A 70 -2.19 9.68 -2.53
N LEU A 71 -3.18 8.96 -2.01
CA LEU A 71 -4.14 8.20 -2.81
C LEU A 71 -4.94 9.09 -3.76
N PHE A 72 -5.35 10.29 -3.33
CA PHE A 72 -6.03 11.25 -4.18
C PHE A 72 -5.16 11.76 -5.35
N LYS A 73 -3.83 11.84 -5.18
CA LYS A 73 -2.92 12.28 -6.24
C LYS A 73 -2.70 11.22 -7.31
N ILE A 74 -2.69 9.93 -6.95
CA ILE A 74 -2.48 8.81 -7.88
C ILE A 74 -3.66 8.60 -8.82
N VAL A 75 -4.88 8.93 -8.38
CA VAL A 75 -6.12 8.69 -9.14
C VAL A 75 -6.38 9.76 -10.21
N ARG A 76 -5.48 10.76 -10.38
CA ARG A 76 -5.55 11.79 -11.43
C ARG A 76 -4.53 11.54 -12.53
#